data_AF-A0A2N2EV49-F1
#
_entry.id   AF-A0A2N2EV49-F1
#
_cell.length_a   1.000
_cell.length_b   1.000
_cell.length_c   1.000
_cell.angle_alpha   90.00
_cell.angle_beta   90.00
_cell.angle_gamma   90.00
#
_symmetry.space_group_name_H-M   'P 1'
#
loop_
_entity.id
_entity.type
_entity.pdbx_description
1 polymer ?
#
loop_
_entity_poly.entity_id
_entity_poly.type
_entity_poly.pdbx_seq_one_letter_code
_entity_poly.pdbx_strand_id
1 'polypeptide(L)'
;MKKQLLLIIFLAVFQNLSAETAKDVFNRAVAEYIKGEKRESMALMETALSLDGKNGEMKEFFVKMLTEYGSESFLADDYVSAQAYLTKAGNMDPDNQEIRKMLLLCRRMSERGLVAESSAAKEEELNALIKEFKQQKDKFSANFNYGLETINSLLKQSEKEREKLLLEISSAREADRARMNEMILAGIALFALILLAAFYLMHAIMSRFVEKREIVTLEHQKKIMDEMRGFSRHSSLPPLMRNSTHETITDIDPIVREKARRIEFIEEELKTEKDPNIATTFFLPYLDDVSNRVRANAAKALYRHNRKLATATFKDMISSPNEWMRSSAVWALAELAEEETVALVAVLKDDKHICVLEQIKASLKRLMERPDVSESLKGRAAEILKEFRR
;
A
#
# COMPACT_ATOMS: atom_id res chain seq x y z
N MET A 1 19.41 -13.61 14.24
CA MET A 1 19.76 -14.50 13.10
C MET A 1 18.86 -14.32 11.87
N LYS A 2 17.52 -14.34 11.96
CA LYS A 2 16.63 -14.22 10.78
C LYS A 2 16.77 -12.91 9.97
N LYS A 3 17.04 -11.76 10.61
CA LYS A 3 17.25 -10.47 9.93
C LYS A 3 18.58 -10.38 9.16
N GLN A 4 19.62 -11.10 9.60
CA GLN A 4 20.89 -11.15 8.88
C GLN A 4 20.83 -12.11 7.68
N LEU A 5 20.05 -13.18 7.76
CA LEU A 5 19.83 -14.10 6.65
C LEU A 5 19.09 -13.43 5.48
N LEU A 6 18.10 -12.58 5.79
CA LEU A 6 17.39 -11.77 4.78
C LEU A 6 18.29 -10.72 4.13
N LEU A 7 19.22 -10.13 4.87
CA LEU A 7 20.19 -9.17 4.32
C LEU A 7 21.23 -9.85 3.41
N ILE A 8 21.66 -11.07 3.75
CA ILE A 8 22.59 -11.86 2.92
C ILE A 8 21.89 -12.35 1.65
N ILE A 9 20.62 -12.76 1.73
CA ILE A 9 19.82 -13.12 0.55
C ILE A 9 19.54 -11.88 -0.32
N PHE A 10 19.29 -10.73 0.28
CA PHE A 10 19.10 -9.47 -0.45
C PHE A 10 20.40 -8.96 -1.11
N LEU A 11 21.57 -9.12 -0.46
CA LEU A 11 22.88 -8.85 -1.06
C LEU A 11 23.25 -9.88 -2.15
N ALA A 12 22.90 -11.15 -1.99
CA ALA A 12 23.14 -12.17 -3.00
C ALA A 12 22.25 -11.99 -4.26
N VAL A 13 21.05 -11.45 -4.09
CA VAL A 13 20.14 -11.13 -5.21
C VAL A 13 20.58 -9.86 -5.94
N PHE A 14 21.20 -8.89 -5.27
CA PHE A 14 21.75 -7.69 -5.91
C PHE A 14 23.16 -7.85 -6.51
N GLN A 15 23.90 -8.92 -6.17
CA GLN A 15 25.14 -9.28 -6.86
C GLN A 15 24.89 -9.96 -8.23
N ASN A 16 23.64 -10.29 -8.57
CA ASN A 16 23.23 -10.71 -9.90
C ASN A 16 22.63 -9.55 -10.72
N LEU A 17 23.15 -8.32 -10.55
CA LEU A 17 23.15 -7.36 -11.65
C LEU A 17 23.92 -8.03 -12.80
N SER A 18 23.20 -8.39 -13.86
CA SER A 18 23.66 -9.11 -15.06
C SER A 18 25.18 -9.04 -15.25
N ALA A 19 25.90 -10.09 -14.85
CA ALA A 19 27.30 -10.23 -15.22
C ALA A 19 27.35 -10.20 -16.74
N GLU A 20 27.91 -9.12 -17.29
CA GLU A 20 27.96 -8.90 -18.73
C GLU A 20 28.74 -10.07 -19.35
N THR A 21 28.11 -10.80 -20.28
CA THR A 21 28.75 -11.99 -20.83
C THR A 21 29.83 -11.58 -21.82
N ALA A 22 30.88 -12.40 -21.97
CA ALA A 22 31.94 -12.15 -22.95
C ALA A 22 31.39 -11.90 -24.37
N LYS A 23 30.29 -12.58 -24.72
CA LYS A 23 29.58 -12.43 -26.00
C LYS A 23 28.91 -11.08 -26.16
N ASP A 24 28.32 -10.54 -25.10
CA ASP A 24 27.66 -9.22 -25.15
C ASP A 24 28.70 -8.11 -25.35
N VAL A 25 29.82 -8.19 -24.62
CA VAL A 25 30.95 -7.26 -24.78
C VAL A 25 31.57 -7.36 -26.18
N PHE A 26 31.73 -8.58 -26.71
CA PHE A 26 32.22 -8.81 -28.07
C PHE A 26 31.32 -8.17 -29.14
N ASN A 27 30.00 -8.35 -29.04
CA ASN A 27 29.05 -7.75 -29.98
C ASN A 27 29.14 -6.21 -30.00
N ARG A 28 29.33 -5.60 -28.82
CA ARG A 28 29.56 -4.15 -28.70
C ARG A 28 30.88 -3.74 -29.34
N ALA A 29 31.95 -4.53 -29.13
CA ALA A 29 33.24 -4.28 -29.77
C ALA A 29 33.14 -4.28 -31.30
N VAL A 30 32.39 -5.24 -31.87
CA VAL A 30 32.12 -5.31 -33.31
C VAL A 30 31.31 -4.09 -33.77
N ALA A 31 30.32 -3.65 -33.01
CA ALA A 31 29.54 -2.46 -33.36
C ALA A 31 30.39 -1.18 -33.38
N GLU A 32 31.24 -0.95 -32.37
CA GLU A 32 32.15 0.21 -32.37
C GLU A 32 33.21 0.12 -33.45
N TYR A 33 33.68 -1.10 -33.77
CA TYR A 33 34.56 -1.33 -34.91
C TYR A 33 33.88 -0.89 -36.23
N ILE A 34 32.62 -1.27 -36.47
CA ILE A 34 31.85 -0.88 -37.67
C ILE A 34 31.69 0.65 -37.78
N LYS A 35 31.55 1.35 -36.65
CA LYS A 35 31.50 2.81 -36.62
C LYS A 35 32.84 3.48 -36.91
N GLY A 36 33.94 2.73 -36.89
CA GLY A 36 35.30 3.26 -37.04
C GLY A 36 35.93 3.77 -35.73
N GLU A 37 35.29 3.52 -34.58
CA GLU A 37 35.77 3.97 -33.27
C GLU A 37 36.86 3.04 -32.72
N LYS A 38 38.08 3.18 -33.28
CA LYS A 38 39.22 2.26 -33.05
C LYS A 38 39.56 2.04 -31.59
N ARG A 39 39.55 3.11 -30.78
CA ARG A 39 39.95 3.04 -29.36
C ARG A 39 38.93 2.25 -28.54
N GLU A 40 37.65 2.49 -28.77
CA GLU A 40 36.56 1.85 -28.04
C GLU A 40 36.41 0.38 -28.44
N SER A 41 36.49 0.09 -29.75
CA SER A 41 36.44 -1.28 -30.26
C SER A 41 37.56 -2.16 -29.69
N MET A 42 38.80 -1.64 -29.60
CA MET A 42 39.93 -2.37 -29.00
C MET A 42 39.75 -2.62 -27.51
N ALA A 43 39.32 -1.61 -26.74
CA ALA A 43 39.13 -1.75 -25.30
C ALA A 43 38.05 -2.79 -24.97
N LEU A 44 36.95 -2.78 -25.73
CA LEU A 44 35.89 -3.77 -25.59
C LEU A 44 36.38 -5.18 -26.00
N MET A 45 37.21 -5.30 -27.03
CA MET A 45 37.76 -6.58 -27.45
C MET A 45 38.73 -7.19 -26.41
N GLU A 46 39.59 -6.37 -25.80
CA GLU A 46 40.43 -6.79 -24.68
C GLU A 46 39.59 -7.27 -23.50
N THR A 47 38.51 -6.53 -23.20
CA THR A 47 37.58 -6.88 -22.12
C THR A 47 36.88 -8.20 -22.43
N ALA A 48 36.38 -8.41 -23.65
CA ALA A 48 35.74 -9.66 -24.07
C ALA A 48 36.67 -10.87 -23.93
N LEU A 49 37.93 -10.74 -24.36
CA LEU A 49 38.93 -11.81 -24.23
C LEU A 49 39.43 -12.00 -22.80
N SER A 50 39.34 -10.99 -21.94
CA SER A 50 39.61 -11.17 -20.51
C SER A 50 38.53 -12.01 -19.83
N LEU A 51 37.28 -11.94 -20.32
CA LEU A 51 36.14 -12.72 -19.84
C LEU A 51 36.12 -14.15 -20.41
N ASP A 52 36.53 -14.32 -21.67
CA ASP A 52 36.61 -15.64 -22.34
C ASP A 52 37.88 -15.77 -23.20
N GLY A 53 39.02 -15.95 -22.55
CA GLY A 53 40.33 -16.00 -23.22
C GLY A 53 40.59 -17.27 -24.05
N LYS A 54 39.70 -18.27 -24.01
CA LYS A 54 39.80 -19.50 -24.83
C LYS A 54 38.98 -19.42 -26.11
N ASN A 55 38.25 -18.34 -26.33
CA ASN A 55 37.41 -18.17 -27.50
C ASN A 55 38.24 -17.94 -28.77
N GLY A 56 38.39 -18.99 -29.58
CA GLY A 56 39.16 -18.94 -30.82
C GLY A 56 38.62 -17.92 -31.83
N GLU A 57 37.30 -17.78 -31.92
CA GLU A 57 36.65 -16.86 -32.86
C GLU A 57 36.87 -15.39 -32.48
N MET A 58 36.71 -15.03 -31.21
CA MET A 58 36.98 -13.67 -30.72
C MET A 58 38.46 -13.32 -30.90
N LYS A 59 39.34 -14.28 -30.63
CA LYS A 59 40.79 -14.13 -30.81
C LYS A 59 41.14 -13.89 -32.28
N GLU A 60 40.59 -14.69 -33.19
CA GLU A 60 40.79 -14.56 -34.63
C GLU A 60 40.27 -13.21 -35.15
N PHE A 61 39.08 -12.79 -34.71
CA PHE A 61 38.53 -11.48 -35.07
C PHE A 61 39.42 -10.33 -34.57
N PHE A 62 39.91 -10.39 -33.33
CA PHE A 62 40.79 -9.35 -32.80
C PHE A 62 42.11 -9.26 -33.57
N VAL A 63 42.69 -10.40 -33.94
CA VAL A 63 43.90 -10.46 -34.78
C VAL A 63 43.65 -9.77 -36.12
N LYS A 64 42.51 -10.03 -36.78
CA LYS A 64 42.13 -9.37 -38.04
C LYS A 64 41.98 -7.86 -37.86
N MET A 65 41.25 -7.44 -36.84
CA MET A 65 41.04 -6.02 -36.51
C MET A 65 42.37 -5.28 -36.27
N LEU A 66 43.27 -5.86 -35.47
CA LEU A 66 44.58 -5.26 -35.19
C LEU A 66 45.49 -5.22 -36.43
N THR A 67 45.41 -6.23 -37.29
CA THR A 67 46.19 -6.28 -38.55
C THR A 67 45.74 -5.18 -39.50
N GLU A 68 44.43 -4.91 -39.57
CA GLU A 68 43.88 -3.80 -40.34
C GLU A 68 44.31 -2.45 -39.78
N TYR A 69 44.17 -2.20 -38.47
CA TYR A 69 44.61 -0.96 -37.85
C TYR A 69 46.11 -0.73 -38.01
N GLY A 70 46.90 -1.79 -37.92
CA GLY A 70 48.34 -1.79 -38.21
C GLY A 70 48.64 -1.40 -39.65
N SER A 71 47.88 -1.96 -40.59
CA SER A 71 48.02 -1.68 -42.02
C SER A 71 47.66 -0.25 -42.39
N GLU A 72 46.57 0.27 -41.85
CA GLU A 72 46.16 1.66 -42.07
C GLU A 72 47.19 2.64 -41.51
N SER A 73 47.72 2.37 -40.31
CA SER A 73 48.75 3.19 -39.69
C SER A 73 50.04 3.17 -40.52
N PHE A 74 50.43 2.00 -41.05
CA PHE A 74 51.58 1.87 -41.94
C PHE A 74 51.42 2.70 -43.22
N LEU A 75 50.22 2.70 -43.82
CA LEU A 75 49.93 3.49 -45.02
C LEU A 75 49.85 4.99 -44.75
N ALA A 76 49.56 5.38 -43.51
CA ALA A 76 49.59 6.76 -43.03
C ALA A 76 51.01 7.21 -42.62
N ASP A 77 52.04 6.40 -42.90
CA ASP A 77 53.43 6.59 -42.47
C ASP A 77 53.63 6.67 -40.93
N ASP A 78 52.62 6.27 -40.15
CA ASP A 78 52.70 6.11 -38.69
C ASP A 78 53.18 4.69 -38.35
N TYR A 79 54.48 4.47 -38.58
CA TYR A 79 55.11 3.17 -38.34
C TYR A 79 55.15 2.78 -36.86
N VAL A 80 55.09 3.74 -35.95
CA VAL A 80 55.09 3.50 -34.50
C VAL A 80 53.77 2.87 -34.08
N SER A 81 52.64 3.47 -34.46
CA SER A 81 51.32 2.89 -34.19
C SER A 81 51.12 1.59 -34.95
N ALA A 82 51.60 1.51 -36.21
CA ALA A 82 51.56 0.28 -37.00
C ALA A 82 52.25 -0.88 -36.29
N GLN A 83 53.47 -0.65 -35.80
CA GLN A 83 54.25 -1.64 -35.07
C GLN A 83 53.57 -2.05 -33.77
N ALA A 84 52.94 -1.12 -33.03
CA ALA A 84 52.22 -1.42 -31.80
C ALA A 84 51.04 -2.39 -32.05
N TYR A 85 50.18 -2.09 -33.03
CA TYR A 85 49.04 -2.95 -33.37
C TYR A 85 49.48 -4.32 -33.87
N LEU A 86 50.46 -4.36 -34.78
CA LEU A 86 50.95 -5.60 -35.38
C LEU A 86 51.70 -6.47 -34.36
N THR A 87 52.42 -5.89 -33.42
CA THR A 87 53.10 -6.65 -32.34
C THR A 87 52.06 -7.35 -31.47
N LYS A 88 50.98 -6.63 -31.13
CA LYS A 88 49.88 -7.21 -30.37
C LYS A 88 49.17 -8.34 -31.13
N ALA A 89 48.91 -8.13 -32.42
CA ALA A 89 48.34 -9.17 -33.29
C ALA A 89 49.26 -10.40 -33.38
N GLY A 90 50.57 -10.21 -33.54
CA GLY A 90 51.56 -11.28 -33.63
C GLY A 90 51.76 -12.06 -32.32
N ASN A 91 51.57 -11.41 -31.16
CA ASN A 91 51.55 -12.12 -29.88
C ASN A 91 50.36 -13.07 -29.76
N MET A 92 49.24 -12.74 -30.41
CA MET A 92 48.04 -13.57 -30.43
C MET A 92 48.11 -14.66 -31.50
N ASP A 93 48.67 -14.37 -32.66
CA ASP A 93 48.87 -15.31 -33.77
C ASP A 93 50.33 -15.30 -34.27
N PRO A 94 51.25 -16.00 -33.56
CA PRO A 94 52.68 -15.96 -33.87
C PRO A 94 53.04 -16.57 -35.23
N ASP A 95 52.20 -17.47 -35.74
CA ASP A 95 52.44 -18.20 -36.98
C ASP A 95 51.98 -17.44 -38.23
N ASN A 96 51.31 -16.31 -38.04
CA ASN A 96 50.86 -15.45 -39.13
C ASN A 96 52.03 -14.85 -39.92
N GLN A 97 52.21 -15.31 -41.16
CA GLN A 97 53.29 -14.83 -42.02
C GLN A 97 53.10 -13.37 -42.46
N GLU A 98 51.86 -12.90 -42.58
CA GLU A 98 51.56 -11.54 -43.01
C GLU A 98 51.98 -10.53 -41.93
N ILE A 99 51.59 -10.77 -40.68
CA ILE A 99 51.97 -9.92 -39.54
C ILE A 99 53.50 -9.86 -39.41
N ARG A 100 54.20 -10.98 -39.58
CA ARG A 100 55.68 -11.03 -39.52
C ARG A 100 56.32 -10.20 -40.63
N LYS A 101 55.82 -10.30 -41.87
CA LYS A 101 56.28 -9.46 -42.99
C LYS A 101 56.02 -7.98 -42.72
N MET A 102 54.85 -7.62 -42.20
CA MET A 102 54.51 -6.22 -41.89
C MET A 102 55.38 -5.63 -40.78
N LEU A 103 55.66 -6.38 -39.72
CA LEU A 103 56.56 -5.93 -38.65
C LEU A 103 57.98 -5.67 -39.17
N LEU A 104 58.46 -6.52 -40.08
CA LEU A 104 59.75 -6.32 -40.76
C LEU A 104 59.73 -5.06 -41.63
N LEU A 105 58.65 -4.81 -42.37
CA LEU A 105 58.46 -3.59 -43.16
C LEU A 105 58.44 -2.34 -42.29
N CYS A 106 57.67 -2.34 -41.19
CA CYS A 106 57.60 -1.22 -40.25
C CYS A 106 59.00 -0.87 -39.70
N ARG A 107 59.77 -1.89 -39.31
CA ARG A 107 61.14 -1.71 -38.81
C ARG A 107 62.04 -1.08 -39.88
N ARG A 108 62.03 -1.62 -41.11
CA ARG A 108 62.84 -1.09 -42.23
C ARG A 108 62.47 0.34 -42.59
N MET A 109 61.18 0.68 -42.61
CA MET A 109 60.71 2.03 -42.92
C MET A 109 61.04 3.03 -41.80
N SER A 110 60.95 2.61 -40.54
CA SER A 110 61.38 3.39 -39.38
C SER A 110 62.90 3.63 -39.39
N GLU A 111 63.69 2.63 -39.78
CA GLU A 111 65.15 2.74 -39.95
C GLU A 111 65.57 3.60 -41.16
N ARG A 112 64.76 3.63 -42.23
CA ARG A 112 64.95 4.49 -43.42
C ARG A 112 64.85 5.99 -43.08
N GLY A 113 64.17 6.34 -41.98
CA GLY A 113 64.16 7.68 -41.41
C GLY A 113 65.45 8.08 -40.67
N LEU A 114 66.39 7.15 -40.46
CA LEU A 114 67.63 7.36 -39.70
C LEU A 114 68.93 7.09 -40.50
N VAL A 115 68.88 6.37 -41.63
CA VAL A 115 70.06 6.18 -42.50
C VAL A 115 69.63 6.23 -43.98
N ALA A 116 69.92 7.36 -44.62
CA ALA A 116 70.02 7.42 -46.07
C ALA A 116 71.26 6.61 -46.52
N GLU A 117 71.12 5.95 -47.67
CA GLU A 117 72.14 5.17 -48.40
C GLU A 117 72.30 3.69 -48.00
N SER A 118 71.70 2.79 -48.79
CA SER A 118 72.33 1.52 -49.17
C SER A 118 71.47 0.74 -50.19
N SER A 119 71.98 0.63 -51.43
CA SER A 119 71.66 -0.36 -52.48
C SER A 119 70.28 -0.28 -53.17
N ALA A 120 70.32 0.03 -54.48
CA ALA A 120 69.17 0.00 -55.40
C ALA A 120 68.46 -1.38 -55.47
N ALA A 121 69.18 -2.48 -55.23
CA ALA A 121 68.60 -3.83 -55.21
C ALA A 121 67.71 -4.07 -53.98
N LYS A 122 68.05 -3.48 -52.83
CA LYS A 122 67.20 -3.53 -51.62
C LYS A 122 65.95 -2.66 -51.77
N GLU A 123 66.05 -1.58 -52.55
CA GLU A 123 64.94 -0.66 -52.79
C GLU A 123 63.89 -1.25 -53.76
N GLU A 124 64.33 -1.96 -54.79
CA GLU A 124 63.43 -2.64 -55.73
C GLU A 124 62.69 -3.81 -55.07
N GLU A 125 63.39 -4.62 -54.26
CA GLU A 125 62.80 -5.70 -53.46
C GLU A 125 61.78 -5.16 -52.43
N LEU A 126 62.10 -4.04 -51.77
CA LEU A 126 61.20 -3.37 -50.82
C LEU A 126 59.95 -2.81 -51.51
N ASN A 127 60.10 -2.18 -52.67
CA ASN A 127 58.99 -1.64 -53.45
C ASN A 127 58.09 -2.75 -54.00
N ALA A 128 58.66 -3.87 -54.43
CA ALA A 128 57.91 -5.05 -54.83
C ALA A 128 57.08 -5.63 -53.67
N LEU A 129 57.68 -5.71 -52.48
CA LEU A 129 57.01 -6.18 -51.27
C LEU A 129 55.86 -5.26 -50.83
N ILE A 130 56.05 -3.93 -50.94
CA ILE A 130 54.98 -2.94 -50.68
C ILE A 130 53.83 -3.10 -51.68
N LYS A 131 54.14 -3.39 -52.95
CA LYS A 131 53.13 -3.57 -54.00
C LYS A 131 52.32 -4.86 -53.79
N GLU A 132 52.99 -5.98 -53.50
CA GLU A 132 52.33 -7.24 -53.16
C GLU A 132 51.43 -7.07 -51.94
N PHE A 133 51.92 -6.35 -50.92
CA PHE A 133 51.17 -6.04 -49.72
C PHE A 133 49.90 -5.24 -50.01
N LYS A 134 49.99 -4.15 -50.78
CA LYS A 134 48.80 -3.35 -51.16
C LYS A 134 47.74 -4.23 -51.85
N GLN A 135 48.16 -5.11 -52.75
CA GLN A 135 47.23 -6.03 -53.44
C GLN A 135 46.60 -7.07 -52.51
N GLN A 136 47.35 -7.63 -51.56
CA GLN A 136 46.81 -8.59 -50.58
C GLN A 136 45.83 -7.92 -49.61
N LYS A 137 46.12 -6.70 -49.15
CA LYS A 137 45.21 -5.90 -48.31
C LYS A 137 43.88 -5.63 -49.00
N ASP A 138 43.89 -5.25 -50.28
CA ASP A 138 42.66 -4.94 -51.01
C ASP A 138 41.73 -6.17 -51.05
N LYS A 139 42.32 -7.36 -51.27
CA LYS A 139 41.60 -8.64 -51.25
C LYS A 139 41.10 -9.02 -49.86
N PHE A 140 41.91 -8.79 -48.82
CA PHE A 140 41.54 -9.04 -47.43
C PHE A 140 40.39 -8.12 -46.98
N SER A 141 40.50 -6.82 -47.25
CA SER A 141 39.50 -5.80 -46.91
C SER A 141 38.16 -6.10 -47.60
N ALA A 142 38.20 -6.52 -48.87
CA ALA A 142 37.01 -6.93 -49.61
C ALA A 142 36.32 -8.16 -49.00
N ASN A 143 37.08 -9.21 -48.66
CA ASN A 143 36.53 -10.43 -48.05
C ASN A 143 35.98 -10.19 -46.64
N PHE A 144 36.64 -9.32 -45.87
CA PHE A 144 36.22 -8.98 -44.51
C PHE A 144 34.94 -8.13 -44.50
N ASN A 145 34.86 -7.13 -45.37
CA ASN A 145 33.64 -6.31 -45.56
C ASN A 145 32.43 -7.16 -45.98
N TYR A 146 32.62 -8.12 -46.88
CA TYR A 146 31.57 -9.05 -47.28
C TYR A 146 31.06 -9.91 -46.10
N GLY A 147 31.96 -10.38 -45.24
CA GLY A 147 31.60 -11.12 -44.02
C GLY A 147 30.80 -10.26 -43.02
N LEU A 148 31.21 -9.01 -42.82
CA LEU A 148 30.51 -8.06 -41.96
C LEU A 148 29.12 -7.68 -42.49
N GLU A 149 29.00 -7.45 -43.79
CA GLU A 149 27.71 -7.15 -44.42
C GLU A 149 26.72 -8.32 -44.27
N THR A 150 27.24 -9.54 -44.41
CA THR A 150 26.46 -10.77 -44.18
C THR A 150 26.00 -10.87 -42.72
N ILE A 151 26.89 -10.67 -41.75
CA ILE A 151 26.56 -10.68 -40.32
C ILE A 151 25.53 -9.60 -39.97
N ASN A 152 25.69 -8.38 -40.49
CA ASN A 152 24.74 -7.29 -40.29
C ASN A 152 23.37 -7.63 -40.87
N SER A 153 23.31 -8.27 -42.04
CA SER A 153 22.05 -8.71 -42.65
C SER A 153 21.32 -9.75 -41.79
N LEU A 154 22.07 -10.69 -41.20
CA LEU A 154 21.55 -11.75 -40.33
C LEU A 154 21.10 -11.22 -38.97
N LEU A 155 21.85 -10.28 -38.38
CA LEU A 155 21.45 -9.61 -37.14
C LEU A 155 20.15 -8.83 -37.35
N LYS A 156 20.05 -8.06 -38.44
CA LYS A 156 18.84 -7.31 -38.78
C LYS A 156 17.64 -8.21 -39.04
N GLN A 157 17.86 -9.37 -39.67
CA GLN A 157 16.82 -10.38 -39.83
C GLN A 157 16.39 -10.98 -38.48
N SER A 158 17.34 -11.31 -37.61
CA SER A 158 17.07 -11.84 -36.27
C SER A 158 16.31 -10.84 -35.38
N GLU A 159 16.66 -9.56 -35.45
CA GLU A 159 15.95 -8.49 -34.76
C GLU A 159 14.50 -8.37 -35.24
N LYS A 160 14.28 -8.41 -36.56
CA LYS A 160 12.93 -8.37 -37.14
C LYS A 160 12.08 -9.59 -36.73
N GLU A 161 12.68 -10.77 -36.67
CA GLU A 161 12.02 -11.98 -36.17
C GLU A 161 11.68 -11.86 -34.68
N ARG A 162 12.57 -11.29 -33.86
CA ARG A 162 12.33 -11.01 -32.44
C ARG A 162 11.21 -10.00 -32.23
N GLU A 163 11.18 -8.90 -32.99
CA GLU A 163 10.09 -7.92 -32.92
C GLU A 163 8.74 -8.55 -33.26
N LYS A 164 8.70 -9.41 -34.30
CA LYS A 164 7.49 -10.13 -34.68
C LYS A 164 7.00 -11.05 -33.55
N LEU A 165 7.90 -11.81 -32.92
CA LEU A 165 7.55 -12.67 -31.80
C LEU A 165 7.06 -11.87 -30.58
N LEU A 166 7.67 -10.72 -30.30
CA LEU A 166 7.21 -9.83 -29.22
C LEU A 166 5.80 -9.30 -29.50
N LEU A 167 5.49 -8.97 -30.76
CA LEU A 167 4.17 -8.51 -31.18
C LEU A 167 3.10 -9.62 -31.09
N GLU A 168 3.47 -10.86 -31.44
CA GLU A 168 2.61 -12.04 -31.26
C GLU A 168 2.35 -12.32 -29.77
N ILE A 169 3.37 -12.22 -28.92
CA ILE A 169 3.23 -12.38 -27.46
C ILE A 169 2.37 -11.27 -26.85
N SER A 170 2.55 -10.01 -27.30
CA SER A 170 1.77 -8.88 -26.77
C SER A 170 0.29 -8.99 -27.14
N SER A 171 0.00 -9.31 -28.40
CA SER A 171 -1.38 -9.50 -28.88
C SER A 171 -2.06 -10.71 -28.22
N ALA A 172 -1.35 -11.82 -28.00
CA ALA A 172 -1.86 -12.96 -27.24
C ALA A 172 -2.18 -12.57 -25.79
N ARG A 173 -1.30 -11.81 -25.13
CA ARG A 173 -1.51 -11.30 -23.76
C ARG A 173 -2.70 -10.34 -23.66
N GLU A 174 -2.92 -9.50 -24.68
CA GLU A 174 -4.07 -8.60 -24.73
C GLU A 174 -5.39 -9.35 -24.87
N ALA A 175 -5.44 -10.37 -25.75
CA ALA A 175 -6.61 -11.23 -25.90
C ALA A 175 -6.94 -11.99 -24.60
N ASP A 176 -5.94 -12.54 -23.92
CA ASP A 176 -6.12 -13.20 -22.63
C ASP A 176 -6.57 -12.23 -21.54
N ARG A 177 -6.03 -11.01 -21.52
CA ARG A 177 -6.42 -9.96 -20.58
C ARG A 177 -7.88 -9.52 -20.80
N ALA A 178 -8.33 -9.40 -22.05
CA ALA A 178 -9.72 -9.08 -22.38
C ALA A 178 -10.69 -10.16 -21.88
N ARG A 179 -10.38 -11.44 -22.14
CA ARG A 179 -11.16 -12.58 -21.62
C ARG A 179 -11.20 -12.62 -20.10
N MET A 180 -10.07 -12.33 -19.44
CA MET A 180 -10.01 -12.26 -17.99
C MET A 180 -10.89 -11.14 -17.43
N ASN A 181 -10.91 -9.97 -18.07
CA ASN A 181 -11.78 -8.87 -17.66
C ASN A 181 -13.26 -9.20 -17.82
N GLU A 182 -13.66 -9.86 -18.92
CA GLU A 182 -15.04 -10.33 -19.11
C GLU A 182 -15.46 -11.34 -18.03
N MET A 183 -14.59 -12.30 -17.68
CA MET A 183 -14.87 -13.26 -16.61
C MET A 183 -15.01 -12.58 -15.25
N ILE A 184 -14.17 -11.58 -14.93
CA ILE A 184 -14.26 -10.81 -13.69
C ILE A 184 -15.59 -10.03 -13.64
N LEU A 185 -15.97 -9.37 -14.74
CA LEU A 185 -17.22 -8.62 -14.81
C LEU A 185 -18.43 -9.55 -14.61
N ALA A 186 -18.43 -10.71 -15.27
CA ALA A 186 -19.47 -11.73 -15.10
C ALA A 186 -19.54 -12.24 -13.65
N GLY A 187 -18.39 -12.44 -13.00
CA GLY A 187 -18.31 -12.82 -11.59
C GLY A 187 -18.89 -11.77 -10.64
N ILE A 188 -18.58 -10.48 -10.87
CA ILE A 188 -19.15 -9.37 -10.09
C ILE A 188 -20.67 -9.29 -10.28
N ALA A 189 -21.15 -9.43 -11.52
CA ALA A 189 -22.58 -9.42 -11.82
C ALA A 189 -23.32 -10.59 -11.12
N LEU A 190 -22.74 -11.79 -11.14
CA LEU A 190 -23.29 -12.95 -10.44
C LEU A 190 -23.33 -12.74 -8.93
N PHE A 191 -22.25 -12.18 -8.36
CA PHE A 191 -22.19 -11.85 -6.94
C PHE A 191 -23.24 -10.82 -6.52
N ALA A 192 -23.44 -9.78 -7.33
CA ALA A 192 -24.49 -8.78 -7.12
C ALA A 192 -25.90 -9.41 -7.17
N LEU A 193 -26.12 -10.35 -8.10
CA LEU A 193 -27.37 -11.11 -8.19
C LEU A 193 -27.63 -11.96 -6.94
N ILE A 194 -26.59 -12.62 -6.41
CA ILE A 194 -26.68 -13.40 -5.16
C ILE A 194 -27.01 -12.48 -3.98
N LEU A 195 -26.37 -11.31 -3.89
CA LEU A 195 -26.66 -10.34 -2.84
C LEU A 195 -28.09 -9.81 -2.92
N LEU A 196 -28.59 -9.51 -4.12
CA LEU A 196 -29.99 -9.10 -4.33
C LEU A 196 -30.97 -10.21 -3.94
N ALA A 197 -30.69 -11.45 -4.31
CA ALA A 197 -31.51 -12.60 -3.91
C ALA A 197 -31.50 -12.81 -2.39
N ALA A 198 -30.34 -12.68 -1.74
CA ALA A 198 -30.21 -12.76 -0.29
C ALA A 198 -30.95 -11.62 0.41
N PHE A 199 -30.88 -10.39 -0.12
CA PHE A 199 -31.63 -9.25 0.39
C PHE A 199 -33.14 -9.47 0.25
N TYR A 200 -33.61 -9.95 -0.89
CA TYR A 200 -35.01 -10.27 -1.12
C TYR A 200 -35.49 -11.39 -0.17
N LEU A 201 -34.68 -12.44 0.01
CA LEU A 201 -34.97 -13.52 0.95
C LEU A 201 -35.06 -12.99 2.38
N MET A 202 -34.11 -12.15 2.81
CA MET A 202 -34.11 -11.53 4.13
C MET A 202 -35.33 -10.63 4.32
N HIS A 203 -35.71 -9.85 3.31
CA HIS A 203 -36.91 -9.04 3.32
C HIS A 203 -38.17 -9.90 3.44
N ALA A 204 -38.28 -11.00 2.69
CA ALA A 204 -39.42 -11.93 2.76
C ALA A 204 -39.51 -12.66 4.12
N ILE A 205 -38.36 -12.99 4.71
CA ILE A 205 -38.32 -13.54 6.08
C ILE A 205 -38.83 -12.47 7.06
N MET A 206 -38.32 -11.24 6.97
CA MET A 206 -38.72 -10.15 7.85
C MET A 206 -40.20 -9.81 7.72
N SER A 207 -40.74 -9.74 6.50
CA SER A 207 -42.16 -9.46 6.27
C SER A 207 -43.05 -10.54 6.87
N ARG A 208 -42.68 -11.83 6.73
CA ARG A 208 -43.39 -12.93 7.39
C ARG A 208 -43.31 -12.88 8.92
N PHE A 209 -42.18 -12.44 9.48
CA PHE A 209 -42.05 -12.22 10.92
C PHE A 209 -42.93 -11.07 11.40
N VAL A 210 -43.00 -9.99 10.63
CA VAL A 210 -43.87 -8.83 10.92
C VAL A 210 -45.34 -9.23 10.82
N GLU A 211 -45.78 -9.89 9.75
CA GLU A 211 -47.17 -10.38 9.60
C GLU A 211 -47.55 -11.34 10.73
N LYS A 212 -46.68 -12.28 11.11
CA LYS A 212 -46.95 -13.18 12.25
C LYS A 212 -47.04 -12.42 13.57
N ARG A 213 -46.19 -11.41 13.77
CA ARG A 213 -46.27 -10.53 14.95
C ARG A 213 -47.56 -9.71 14.91
N GLU A 214 -47.95 -9.17 13.78
CA GLU A 214 -49.20 -8.43 13.59
C GLU A 214 -50.40 -9.33 13.90
N ILE A 215 -50.47 -10.55 13.35
CA ILE A 215 -51.55 -11.51 13.63
C ILE A 215 -51.62 -11.83 15.14
N VAL A 216 -50.49 -12.13 15.78
CA VAL A 216 -50.45 -12.42 17.22
C VAL A 216 -50.84 -11.18 18.04
N THR A 217 -50.41 -9.98 17.64
CA THR A 217 -50.80 -8.74 18.31
C THR A 217 -52.27 -8.40 18.10
N LEU A 218 -52.84 -8.68 16.92
CA LEU A 218 -54.25 -8.48 16.60
C LEU A 218 -55.12 -9.50 17.34
N GLU A 219 -54.67 -10.75 17.47
CA GLU A 219 -55.34 -11.77 18.26
C GLU A 219 -55.29 -11.44 19.76
N HIS A 220 -54.15 -10.92 20.24
CA HIS A 220 -53.98 -10.40 21.59
C HIS A 220 -54.86 -9.15 21.83
N GLN A 221 -54.92 -8.22 20.86
CA GLN A 221 -55.80 -7.04 20.91
C GLN A 221 -57.27 -7.41 20.85
N LYS A 222 -57.65 -8.43 20.07
CA LYS A 222 -59.02 -8.94 20.01
C LYS A 222 -59.41 -9.59 21.34
N LYS A 223 -58.50 -10.36 21.95
CA LYS A 223 -58.69 -10.92 23.29
C LYS A 223 -58.79 -9.82 24.36
N ILE A 224 -57.93 -8.82 24.31
CA ILE A 224 -58.01 -7.62 25.17
C ILE A 224 -59.31 -6.86 24.90
N MET A 225 -59.78 -6.73 23.66
CA MET A 225 -61.06 -6.08 23.35
C MET A 225 -62.27 -6.88 23.84
N ASP A 226 -62.23 -8.20 23.83
CA ASP A 226 -63.28 -9.05 24.41
C ASP A 226 -63.26 -8.97 25.95
N GLU A 227 -62.07 -8.98 26.56
CA GLU A 227 -61.88 -8.71 28.00
C GLU A 227 -62.32 -7.27 28.37
N MET A 228 -61.99 -6.28 27.52
CA MET A 228 -62.38 -4.87 27.68
C MET A 228 -63.86 -4.64 27.40
N ARG A 229 -64.54 -5.42 26.54
CA ARG A 229 -66.00 -5.40 26.44
C ARG A 229 -66.66 -5.91 27.71
N GLY A 230 -66.02 -6.86 28.40
CA GLY A 230 -66.35 -7.22 29.78
C GLY A 230 -66.04 -6.09 30.77
N PHE A 231 -64.95 -5.36 30.56
CA PHE A 231 -64.48 -4.24 31.39
C PHE A 231 -65.25 -2.92 31.17
N SER A 232 -65.89 -2.69 30.01
CA SER A 232 -66.66 -1.47 29.71
C SER A 232 -67.93 -1.32 30.56
N ARG A 233 -68.26 -2.32 31.39
CA ARG A 233 -69.28 -2.19 32.44
C ARG A 233 -68.73 -1.57 33.73
N HIS A 234 -67.41 -1.56 33.92
CA HIS A 234 -66.77 -0.97 35.09
C HIS A 234 -65.39 -0.40 34.76
N SER A 235 -65.27 0.93 34.89
CA SER A 235 -64.07 1.72 35.23
C SER A 235 -63.54 2.67 34.13
N SER A 236 -63.55 3.96 34.45
CA SER A 236 -62.91 5.06 33.72
C SER A 236 -61.41 5.16 34.09
N LEU A 237 -60.52 5.10 33.10
CA LEU A 237 -59.07 5.28 33.28
C LEU A 237 -58.72 6.78 33.47
N PRO A 238 -57.74 7.13 34.34
CA PRO A 238 -57.35 8.51 34.62
C PRO A 238 -56.29 9.08 33.64
N PRO A 239 -56.06 10.41 33.62
CA PRO A 239 -55.17 11.08 32.65
C PRO A 239 -53.67 10.86 32.96
N LEU A 240 -52.86 10.71 31.91
CA LEU A 240 -51.41 10.48 32.00
C LEU A 240 -50.65 11.76 32.41
N MET A 241 -49.83 11.66 33.47
CA MET A 241 -49.05 12.75 34.06
C MET A 241 -47.82 13.17 33.24
N ARG A 242 -47.49 14.47 33.31
CA ARG A 242 -46.42 15.18 32.58
C ARG A 242 -45.24 15.47 33.51
N ASN A 243 -44.42 14.48 33.88
CA ASN A 243 -43.39 14.64 34.93
C ASN A 243 -41.97 14.20 34.50
N SER A 244 -41.38 14.78 33.45
CA SER A 244 -39.92 14.64 33.23
C SER A 244 -39.21 15.70 34.06
N THR A 245 -38.42 15.30 35.07
CA THR A 245 -37.70 16.19 35.98
C THR A 245 -36.40 16.78 35.38
N HIS A 246 -36.09 16.48 34.11
CA HIS A 246 -34.97 17.03 33.36
C HIS A 246 -35.42 18.21 32.48
N GLU A 247 -35.95 19.27 33.10
CA GLU A 247 -36.36 20.51 32.40
C GLU A 247 -35.24 21.55 32.27
N THR A 248 -33.99 21.23 32.63
CA THR A 248 -32.84 22.11 32.35
C THR A 248 -32.56 22.13 30.84
N ILE A 249 -33.17 23.13 30.19
CA ILE A 249 -32.90 23.77 28.90
C ILE A 249 -31.69 23.20 28.15
N THR A 250 -31.90 22.21 27.28
CA THR A 250 -30.92 21.89 26.21
C THR A 250 -31.57 21.50 24.88
N ASP A 251 -32.77 20.91 24.85
CA ASP A 251 -33.30 20.36 23.59
C ASP A 251 -34.53 21.13 23.10
N ILE A 252 -34.31 22.07 22.18
CA ILE A 252 -35.36 22.61 21.29
C ILE A 252 -35.81 21.51 20.30
N ASP A 253 -34.92 20.57 19.99
CA ASP A 253 -35.10 19.55 18.97
C ASP A 253 -36.08 18.43 19.42
N PRO A 254 -37.23 18.26 18.73
CA PRO A 254 -38.20 17.20 19.04
C PRO A 254 -37.63 15.78 18.86
N ILE A 255 -36.64 15.57 18.00
CA ILE A 255 -36.05 14.25 17.73
C ILE A 255 -35.25 13.76 18.93
N VAL A 256 -34.45 14.65 19.54
CA VAL A 256 -33.66 14.32 20.73
C VAL A 256 -34.56 13.98 21.90
N ARG A 257 -35.67 14.72 22.07
CA ARG A 257 -36.68 14.41 23.09
C ARG A 257 -37.34 13.06 22.87
N GLU A 258 -37.67 12.73 21.62
CA GLU A 258 -38.25 11.42 21.31
C GLU A 258 -37.27 10.28 21.59
N LYS A 259 -35.99 10.43 21.23
CA LYS A 259 -34.95 9.45 21.58
C LYS A 259 -34.84 9.27 23.10
N ALA A 260 -34.78 10.37 23.85
CA ALA A 260 -34.69 10.33 25.31
C ALA A 260 -35.93 9.66 25.95
N ARG A 261 -37.14 9.98 25.45
CA ARG A 261 -38.40 9.34 25.90
C ARG A 261 -38.42 7.85 25.61
N ARG A 262 -37.91 7.42 24.47
CA ARG A 262 -37.79 5.99 24.15
C ARG A 262 -36.89 5.26 25.13
N ILE A 263 -35.78 5.88 25.55
CA ILE A 263 -34.89 5.30 26.56
C ILE A 263 -35.60 5.20 27.92
N GLU A 264 -36.32 6.25 28.34
CA GLU A 264 -37.11 6.23 29.57
C GLU A 264 -38.21 5.15 29.53
N PHE A 265 -38.88 4.99 28.39
CA PHE A 265 -39.87 3.92 28.19
C PHE A 265 -39.22 2.53 28.30
N ILE A 266 -38.09 2.31 27.64
CA ILE A 266 -37.37 1.03 27.73
C ILE A 266 -36.87 0.79 29.16
N GLU A 267 -36.38 1.82 29.88
CA GLU A 267 -35.99 1.73 31.28
C GLU A 267 -37.15 1.23 32.16
N GLU A 268 -38.35 1.79 31.96
CA GLU A 268 -39.57 1.40 32.67
C GLU A 268 -39.96 -0.06 32.39
N GLU A 269 -39.97 -0.47 31.12
CA GLU A 269 -40.30 -1.85 30.73
C GLU A 269 -39.29 -2.86 31.26
N LEU A 270 -38.00 -2.48 31.36
CA LEU A 270 -36.94 -3.35 31.83
C LEU A 270 -36.74 -3.32 33.35
N LYS A 271 -37.54 -2.59 34.14
CA LYS A 271 -37.37 -2.49 35.60
C LYS A 271 -37.31 -3.83 36.33
N THR A 272 -38.05 -4.83 35.84
CA THR A 272 -38.14 -6.17 36.45
C THR A 272 -37.23 -7.18 35.76
N GLU A 273 -36.54 -6.78 34.68
CA GLU A 273 -35.64 -7.62 33.92
C GLU A 273 -34.36 -7.91 34.71
N LYS A 274 -34.02 -9.20 34.82
CA LYS A 274 -32.88 -9.69 35.60
C LYS A 274 -31.67 -9.97 34.72
N ASP A 275 -31.85 -10.24 33.42
CA ASP A 275 -30.73 -10.48 32.52
C ASP A 275 -30.06 -9.15 32.10
N PRO A 276 -28.82 -8.90 32.56
CA PRO A 276 -28.11 -7.66 32.24
C PRO A 276 -27.80 -7.51 30.74
N ASN A 277 -27.76 -8.61 29.98
CA ASN A 277 -27.45 -8.60 28.56
C ASN A 277 -28.58 -7.98 27.73
N ILE A 278 -29.83 -8.13 28.16
CA ILE A 278 -31.01 -7.58 27.47
C ILE A 278 -30.95 -6.05 27.54
N ALA A 279 -30.83 -5.49 28.74
CA ALA A 279 -30.70 -4.05 28.93
C ALA A 279 -29.45 -3.49 28.24
N THR A 280 -28.31 -4.21 28.32
CA THR A 280 -27.10 -3.80 27.61
C THR A 280 -27.34 -3.73 26.10
N THR A 281 -28.03 -4.70 25.50
CA THR A 281 -28.36 -4.70 24.07
C THR A 281 -29.18 -3.48 23.65
N PHE A 282 -30.16 -3.09 24.47
CA PHE A 282 -31.03 -1.95 24.16
C PHE A 282 -30.33 -0.59 24.36
N PHE A 283 -29.50 -0.44 25.39
CA PHE A 283 -28.90 0.85 25.73
C PHE A 283 -27.54 1.10 25.10
N LEU A 284 -26.80 0.06 24.71
CA LEU A 284 -25.47 0.19 24.11
C LEU A 284 -25.41 1.18 22.92
N PRO A 285 -26.38 1.21 21.98
CA PRO A 285 -26.34 2.16 20.86
C PRO A 285 -26.41 3.64 21.27
N TYR A 286 -26.84 3.92 22.51
CA TYR A 286 -27.07 5.28 23.01
C TYR A 286 -25.99 5.75 23.98
N LEU A 287 -25.06 4.87 24.39
CA LEU A 287 -23.98 5.22 25.32
C LEU A 287 -22.92 6.13 24.72
N ASP A 288 -22.92 6.33 23.39
CA ASP A 288 -22.03 7.25 22.66
C ASP A 288 -22.82 8.26 21.81
N ASP A 289 -24.11 8.50 22.12
CA ASP A 289 -24.91 9.50 21.39
C ASP A 289 -24.33 10.91 21.59
N VAL A 290 -24.38 11.72 20.53
CA VAL A 290 -23.89 13.11 20.50
C VAL A 290 -24.68 13.99 21.48
N SER A 291 -25.96 13.69 21.70
CA SER A 291 -26.77 14.37 22.69
C SER A 291 -26.39 13.94 24.10
N ASN A 292 -25.95 14.91 24.90
CA ASN A 292 -25.68 14.73 26.32
C ASN A 292 -26.88 14.15 27.10
N ARG A 293 -28.10 14.57 26.76
CA ARG A 293 -29.34 14.04 27.36
C ARG A 293 -29.56 12.57 27.03
N VAL A 294 -29.46 12.20 25.76
CA VAL A 294 -29.66 10.80 25.32
C VAL A 294 -28.62 9.90 25.97
N ARG A 295 -27.36 10.34 25.97
CA ARG A 295 -26.25 9.62 26.58
C ARG A 295 -26.42 9.44 28.10
N ALA A 296 -26.81 10.52 28.81
CA ALA A 296 -27.05 10.49 30.24
C ALA A 296 -28.22 9.56 30.62
N ASN A 297 -29.33 9.63 29.88
CA ASN A 297 -30.49 8.77 30.09
C ASN A 297 -30.14 7.30 29.85
N ALA A 298 -29.36 6.99 28.80
CA ALA A 298 -28.94 5.63 28.50
C ALA A 298 -28.02 5.06 29.60
N ALA A 299 -27.04 5.84 30.06
CA ALA A 299 -26.16 5.44 31.15
C ALA A 299 -26.94 5.23 32.47
N LYS A 300 -27.89 6.11 32.78
CA LYS A 300 -28.77 6.01 33.95
C LYS A 300 -29.61 4.73 33.90
N ALA A 301 -30.29 4.49 32.79
CA ALA A 301 -31.12 3.30 32.60
C ALA A 301 -30.31 2.00 32.67
N LEU A 302 -29.10 2.00 32.11
CA LEU A 302 -28.20 0.86 32.14
C LEU A 302 -27.66 0.55 33.55
N TYR A 303 -27.56 1.54 34.44
CA TYR A 303 -26.87 1.40 35.73
C TYR A 303 -27.39 0.25 36.60
N ARG A 304 -28.71 0.01 36.61
CA ARG A 304 -29.34 -1.08 37.37
C ARG A 304 -29.04 -2.47 36.83
N HIS A 305 -28.70 -2.57 35.55
CA HIS A 305 -28.45 -3.85 34.87
C HIS A 305 -26.95 -4.10 34.66
N ASN A 306 -26.18 -3.07 34.33
CA ASN A 306 -24.74 -3.17 34.09
C ASN A 306 -24.02 -1.97 34.71
N ARG A 307 -23.89 -2.02 36.04
CA ARG A 307 -23.27 -0.97 36.86
C ARG A 307 -21.85 -0.61 36.39
N LYS A 308 -21.05 -1.61 36.00
CA LYS A 308 -19.67 -1.41 35.56
C LYS A 308 -19.60 -0.54 34.30
N LEU A 309 -20.39 -0.89 33.28
CA LEU A 309 -20.41 -0.15 32.02
C LEU A 309 -20.99 1.26 32.19
N ALA A 310 -22.12 1.38 32.88
CA ALA A 310 -22.74 2.67 33.18
C ALA A 310 -21.79 3.62 33.94
N THR A 311 -21.08 3.09 34.96
CA THR A 311 -20.10 3.86 35.74
C THR A 311 -18.92 4.33 34.88
N ALA A 312 -18.45 3.50 33.94
CA ALA A 312 -17.43 3.91 32.98
C ALA A 312 -17.94 5.06 32.11
N THR A 313 -19.14 4.93 31.54
CA THR A 313 -19.77 5.99 30.74
C THR A 313 -19.94 7.29 31.55
N PHE A 314 -20.35 7.22 32.82
CA PHE A 314 -20.46 8.41 33.66
C PHE A 314 -19.10 9.09 33.93
N LYS A 315 -18.03 8.31 34.16
CA LYS A 315 -16.68 8.86 34.31
C LYS A 315 -16.21 9.57 33.04
N ASP A 316 -16.51 9.00 31.87
CA ASP A 316 -16.20 9.62 30.59
C ASP A 316 -16.99 10.92 30.39
N MET A 317 -18.28 10.94 30.74
CA MET A 317 -19.11 12.13 30.65
C MET A 317 -18.67 13.23 31.63
N ILE A 318 -18.32 12.88 32.88
CA ILE A 318 -17.79 13.80 33.89
C ILE A 318 -16.45 14.41 33.45
N SER A 319 -15.64 13.66 32.72
CA SER A 319 -14.33 14.12 32.22
C SER A 319 -14.42 14.87 30.89
N SER A 320 -15.63 15.04 30.34
CA SER A 320 -15.84 15.67 29.03
C SER A 320 -15.43 17.14 29.03
N PRO A 321 -14.79 17.65 27.96
CA PRO A 321 -14.56 19.09 27.83
C PRO A 321 -15.86 19.89 27.72
N ASN A 322 -16.96 19.26 27.28
CA ASN A 322 -18.26 19.90 27.13
C ASN A 322 -18.99 20.00 28.48
N GLU A 323 -19.25 21.22 28.93
CA GLU A 323 -19.92 21.55 30.18
C GLU A 323 -21.35 21.01 30.25
N TRP A 324 -22.07 20.95 29.13
CA TRP A 324 -23.42 20.37 29.06
C TRP A 324 -23.39 18.86 29.24
N MET A 325 -22.36 18.18 28.72
CA MET A 325 -22.16 16.74 28.94
C MET A 325 -21.91 16.43 30.42
N ARG A 326 -21.04 17.21 31.07
CA ARG A 326 -20.78 17.09 32.52
C ARG A 326 -22.04 17.38 33.34
N SER A 327 -22.78 18.43 32.97
CA SER A 327 -24.05 18.80 33.62
C SER A 327 -25.11 17.68 33.52
N SER A 328 -25.31 17.09 32.33
CA SER A 328 -26.24 15.96 32.17
C SER A 328 -25.81 14.72 32.95
N ALA A 329 -24.50 14.46 33.07
CA ALA A 329 -23.98 13.37 33.90
C ALA A 329 -24.30 13.59 35.39
N VAL A 330 -24.11 14.82 35.89
CA VAL A 330 -24.47 15.20 37.27
C VAL A 330 -25.96 14.96 37.54
N TRP A 331 -26.83 15.35 36.60
CA TRP A 331 -28.26 15.09 36.74
C TRP A 331 -28.54 13.59 36.87
N ALA A 332 -28.01 12.77 35.95
CA ALA A 332 -28.26 11.34 35.92
C ALA A 332 -27.74 10.62 37.17
N LEU A 333 -26.54 10.99 37.64
CA LEU A 333 -25.94 10.43 38.85
C LEU A 333 -26.76 10.75 40.11
N ALA A 334 -27.33 11.95 40.19
CA ALA A 334 -28.20 12.34 41.30
C ALA A 334 -29.58 11.65 41.25
N GLU A 335 -30.11 11.35 40.05
CA GLU A 335 -31.35 10.57 39.93
C GLU A 335 -31.19 9.14 40.43
N LEU A 336 -30.02 8.53 40.22
CA LEU A 336 -29.71 7.19 40.75
C LEU A 336 -29.69 7.17 42.28
N ALA A 337 -29.28 8.27 42.92
CA ALA A 337 -29.25 8.45 44.38
C ALA A 337 -28.61 7.28 45.14
N GLU A 338 -27.40 6.90 44.75
CA GLU A 338 -26.56 5.94 45.46
C GLU A 338 -25.29 6.60 45.99
N GLU A 339 -24.66 6.00 47.01
CA GLU A 339 -23.44 6.55 47.61
C GLU A 339 -22.30 6.68 46.58
N GLU A 340 -22.13 5.69 45.71
CA GLU A 340 -21.14 5.70 44.63
C GLU A 340 -21.41 6.83 43.62
N THR A 341 -22.67 7.10 43.29
CA THR A 341 -23.00 8.13 42.30
C THR A 341 -22.83 9.54 42.87
N VAL A 342 -23.15 9.73 44.15
CA VAL A 342 -22.88 10.97 44.87
C VAL A 342 -21.36 11.23 45.01
N ALA A 343 -20.56 10.18 45.23
CA ALA A 343 -19.10 10.31 45.24
C ALA A 343 -18.53 10.74 43.88
N LEU A 344 -19.11 10.27 42.77
CA LEU A 344 -18.72 10.72 41.42
C LEU A 344 -19.04 12.20 41.19
N VAL A 345 -20.17 12.71 41.72
CA VAL A 345 -20.50 14.14 41.64
C VAL A 345 -19.46 14.99 42.39
N ALA A 346 -18.95 14.52 43.54
CA ALA A 346 -17.94 15.24 44.32
C ALA A 346 -16.61 15.46 43.57
N VAL A 347 -16.31 14.65 42.54
CA VAL A 347 -15.12 14.83 41.69
C VAL A 347 -15.14 16.18 40.96
N LEU A 348 -16.32 16.75 40.71
CA LEU A 348 -16.51 18.02 40.00
C LEU A 348 -16.40 19.27 40.90
N LYS A 349 -15.90 19.14 42.13
CA LYS A 349 -15.77 20.26 43.08
C LYS A 349 -15.01 21.49 42.55
N ASP A 350 -14.07 21.26 41.64
CA ASP A 350 -13.23 22.29 41.05
C ASP A 350 -13.68 22.71 39.63
N ASP A 351 -14.89 22.32 39.20
CA ASP A 351 -15.43 22.76 37.91
C ASP A 351 -15.64 24.28 37.89
N LYS A 352 -15.33 24.91 36.75
CA LYS A 352 -15.37 26.36 36.58
C LYS A 352 -16.65 26.85 35.90
N HIS A 353 -17.44 25.94 35.33
CA HIS A 353 -18.58 26.30 34.50
C HIS A 353 -19.84 26.43 35.35
N ILE A 354 -20.45 27.61 35.30
CA ILE A 354 -21.63 27.95 36.10
C ILE A 354 -22.76 26.94 35.88
N CYS A 355 -23.01 26.49 34.65
CA CYS A 355 -24.08 25.53 34.35
C CYS A 355 -23.89 24.19 35.08
N VAL A 356 -22.66 23.70 35.21
CA VAL A 356 -22.34 22.46 35.94
C VAL A 356 -22.53 22.69 37.44
N LEU A 357 -21.99 23.78 37.98
CA LEU A 357 -22.10 24.12 39.39
C LEU A 357 -23.56 24.30 39.83
N GLU A 358 -24.38 24.99 39.04
CA GLU A 358 -25.80 25.15 39.30
C GLU A 358 -26.56 23.83 39.18
N GLN A 359 -26.22 22.98 38.21
CA GLN A 359 -26.81 21.64 38.12
C GLN A 359 -26.44 20.77 39.33
N ILE A 360 -25.20 20.81 39.82
CA ILE A 360 -24.79 20.11 41.05
C ILE A 360 -25.62 20.58 42.23
N LYS A 361 -25.73 21.90 42.44
CA LYS A 361 -26.52 22.47 43.54
C LYS A 361 -27.98 22.05 43.45
N ALA A 362 -28.59 22.14 42.26
CA ALA A 362 -29.98 21.77 42.04
C ALA A 362 -30.22 20.28 42.27
N SER A 363 -29.38 19.43 41.69
CA SER A 363 -29.46 17.97 41.80
C SER A 363 -29.27 17.46 43.23
N LEU A 364 -28.29 18.00 43.98
CA LEU A 364 -28.06 17.60 45.37
C LEU A 364 -29.19 18.07 46.29
N LYS A 365 -29.73 19.29 46.10
CA LYS A 365 -30.92 19.75 46.83
C LYS A 365 -32.12 18.85 46.59
N ARG A 366 -32.40 18.53 45.31
CA ARG A 366 -33.50 17.63 44.93
C ARG A 366 -33.32 16.24 45.54
N LEU A 367 -32.10 15.71 45.54
CA LEU A 367 -31.79 14.42 46.18
C LEU A 367 -32.08 14.45 47.68
N MET A 368 -31.76 15.55 48.37
CA MET A 368 -32.04 15.70 49.80
C MET A 368 -33.53 15.79 50.14
N GLU A 369 -34.35 16.32 49.22
CA GLU A 369 -35.79 16.45 49.37
C GLU A 369 -36.55 15.15 49.09
N ARG A 370 -35.88 14.15 48.49
CA ARG A 370 -36.51 12.87 48.12
C ARG A 370 -36.85 12.03 49.36
N PRO A 371 -38.11 11.53 49.48
CA PRO A 371 -38.54 10.73 50.62
C PRO A 371 -37.96 9.31 50.61
N ASP A 372 -37.60 8.79 49.43
CA ASP A 372 -37.06 7.45 49.23
C ASP A 372 -35.55 7.33 49.52
N VAL A 373 -34.87 8.45 49.80
CA VAL A 373 -33.43 8.51 50.02
C VAL A 373 -33.11 8.46 51.52
N SER A 374 -32.10 7.66 51.90
CA SER A 374 -31.68 7.50 53.31
C SER A 374 -31.09 8.79 53.91
N GLU A 375 -31.30 9.03 55.20
CA GLU A 375 -30.75 10.19 55.92
C GLU A 375 -29.21 10.26 55.87
N SER A 376 -28.54 9.10 55.84
CA SER A 376 -27.08 9.02 55.65
C SER A 376 -26.66 9.65 54.31
N LEU A 377 -27.34 9.26 53.23
CA LEU A 377 -27.03 9.77 51.89
C LEU A 377 -27.39 11.25 51.74
N LYS A 378 -28.50 11.71 52.37
CA LYS A 378 -28.85 13.13 52.44
C LYS A 378 -27.77 13.93 53.18
N GLY A 379 -27.26 13.40 54.30
CA GLY A 379 -26.15 13.99 55.04
C GLY A 379 -24.91 14.14 54.16
N ARG A 380 -24.54 13.10 53.41
CA ARG A 380 -23.41 13.13 52.47
C ARG A 380 -23.60 14.16 51.35
N ALA A 381 -24.78 14.22 50.76
CA ALA A 381 -25.12 15.23 49.76
C ALA A 381 -25.03 16.66 50.33
N ALA A 382 -25.45 16.86 51.58
CA ALA A 382 -25.35 18.15 52.28
C ALA A 382 -23.90 18.56 52.55
N GLU A 383 -23.01 17.62 52.88
CA GLU A 383 -21.56 17.87 53.02
C GLU A 383 -20.98 18.35 51.70
N ILE A 384 -21.21 17.61 50.62
CA ILE A 384 -20.73 17.95 49.28
C ILE A 384 -21.26 19.33 48.87
N LEU A 385 -22.56 19.60 49.08
CA LEU A 385 -23.16 20.88 48.74
C LEU A 385 -22.50 22.07 49.45
N LYS A 386 -21.92 21.89 50.65
CA LYS A 386 -21.18 22.96 51.35
C LYS A 386 -19.88 23.31 50.64
N GLU A 387 -19.23 22.34 49.99
CA GLU A 387 -18.00 22.57 49.22
C GLU A 387 -18.27 23.48 48.01
N PHE A 388 -19.46 23.38 47.40
CA PHE A 388 -19.91 24.17 46.24
C PHE A 388 -20.58 25.52 46.59
N ARG A 389 -20.66 25.89 47.88
CA ARG A 389 -21.23 27.17 48.35
C ARG A 389 -20.21 28.28 48.52
N ARG A 390 -18.91 27.99 48.34
CA ARG A 390 -17.83 28.97 48.26
C ARG A 390 -17.63 29.39 46.81
#